data_AF-A0A7W1LIV0-F1
#
_entry.id   AF-A0A7W1LIV0-F1
#
_cell.length_a   1.000
_cell.length_b   1.000
_cell.length_c   1.000
_cell.angle_alpha   90.00
_cell.angle_beta   90.00
_cell.angle_gamma   90.00
#
_symmetry.space_group_name_H-M   'P 1'
#
loop_
_entity.id
_entity.type
_entity.pdbx_description
1 polymer ?
#
loop_
_entity_poly.entity_id
_entity_poly.type
_entity_poly.pdbx_seq_one_letter_code
_entity_poly.pdbx_strand_id
1 'polypeptide(L)'
;MGDVRSAWSDEELDALSMRVSNTGRWGPDDELGTLNYISDAKRRDALGFATSGTVLSLAWPITPHATPRQPGEVDHRMFPSPMSADDYLGLPMHQQGLTHLDCVSHVAAPDGMVYNGRRLRDVVTP
;
A
#
# COMPACT_ATOMS: atom_id res chain seq x y z
N MET A 1 -28.63 5.30 16.33
CA MET A 1 -27.29 4.83 15.96
C MET A 1 -26.92 3.76 16.97
N GLY A 2 -26.98 2.48 16.60
CA GLY A 2 -26.69 1.39 17.55
C GLY A 2 -25.22 1.43 17.96
N ASP A 3 -24.95 1.18 19.24
CA ASP A 3 -23.61 1.02 19.81
C ASP A 3 -22.96 -0.20 19.13
N VAL A 4 -22.19 0.02 18.06
CA VAL A 4 -21.37 -1.02 17.43
C VAL A 4 -20.16 -1.21 18.33
N ARG A 5 -20.37 -1.91 19.45
CA ARG A 5 -19.26 -2.47 20.20
C ARG A 5 -18.62 -3.54 19.33
N SER A 6 -17.33 -3.42 19.11
CA SER A 6 -16.49 -4.53 18.66
C SER A 6 -16.84 -5.77 19.48
N ALA A 7 -17.04 -6.92 18.84
CA ALA A 7 -17.26 -8.19 19.52
C ALA A 7 -16.01 -8.67 20.30
N TRP A 8 -14.91 -7.92 20.23
CA TRP A 8 -13.60 -8.22 20.77
C TRP A 8 -13.09 -7.02 21.58
N SER A 9 -12.50 -7.25 22.75
CA SER A 9 -11.76 -6.22 23.48
C SER A 9 -10.41 -5.91 22.81
N ASP A 10 -9.79 -4.79 23.15
CA ASP A 10 -8.45 -4.44 22.67
C ASP A 10 -7.43 -5.51 23.06
N GLU A 11 -7.53 -6.08 24.27
CA GLU A 11 -6.66 -7.17 24.71
C GLU A 11 -6.83 -8.46 23.89
N GLU A 12 -8.07 -8.78 23.48
CA GLU A 12 -8.34 -9.94 22.63
C GLU A 12 -7.75 -9.76 21.23
N LEU A 13 -7.82 -8.53 20.69
CA LEU A 13 -7.22 -8.17 19.40
C LEU A 13 -5.70 -8.19 19.47
N ASP A 14 -5.10 -7.67 20.54
CA ASP A 14 -3.66 -7.70 20.75
C ASP A 14 -3.13 -9.13 20.87
N ALA A 15 -3.79 -9.96 21.68
CA ALA A 15 -3.44 -11.37 21.82
C ALA A 15 -3.57 -12.13 20.49
N LEU A 16 -4.60 -11.83 19.69
CA LEU A 16 -4.76 -12.40 18.36
C LEU A 16 -3.62 -11.95 17.43
N SER A 17 -3.33 -10.65 17.38
CA SER A 17 -2.28 -10.05 16.56
C SER A 17 -0.93 -10.71 16.84
N MET A 18 -0.57 -10.86 18.11
CA MET A 18 0.66 -11.57 18.51
C MET A 18 0.68 -13.02 18.03
N ARG A 19 -0.44 -13.74 18.13
CA ARG A 19 -0.55 -15.15 17.74
C ARG A 19 -0.45 -15.38 16.23
N VAL A 20 -0.88 -14.43 15.42
CA VAL A 20 -0.90 -14.54 13.95
C VAL A 20 0.20 -13.73 13.25
N SER A 21 1.11 -13.16 14.02
CA SER A 21 2.20 -12.32 13.49
C SER A 21 3.22 -13.14 12.69
N ASN A 22 3.71 -12.53 11.61
CA ASN A 22 4.85 -13.05 10.84
C ASN A 22 6.19 -12.42 11.27
N THR A 23 6.23 -11.63 12.36
CA THR A 23 7.48 -11.08 12.88
C THR A 23 8.52 -12.18 13.13
N GLY A 24 9.76 -11.94 12.69
CA GLY A 24 10.88 -12.89 12.80
C GLY A 24 10.82 -14.09 11.86
N ARG A 25 9.72 -14.30 11.10
CA ARG A 25 9.55 -15.48 10.23
C ARG A 25 10.65 -15.62 9.18
N TRP A 26 11.12 -14.51 8.62
CA TRP A 26 12.18 -14.46 7.60
C TRP A 26 13.49 -13.89 8.14
N GLY A 27 13.65 -13.86 9.46
CA GLY A 27 14.81 -13.30 10.14
C GLY A 27 14.55 -11.95 10.79
N PRO A 28 15.39 -11.56 11.77
CA PRO A 28 15.20 -10.34 12.56
C PRO A 28 15.37 -9.05 11.74
N ASP A 29 16.14 -9.12 10.65
CA ASP A 29 16.43 -7.97 9.80
C ASP A 29 15.53 -7.88 8.57
N ASP A 30 14.55 -8.78 8.39
CA ASP A 30 13.64 -8.76 7.24
C ASP A 30 12.77 -7.49 7.18
N GLU A 31 12.62 -6.95 5.98
CA GLU A 31 11.83 -5.73 5.66
C GLU A 31 10.75 -5.98 4.61
N LEU A 32 10.69 -7.18 4.04
CA LEU A 32 9.78 -7.51 2.95
C LEU A 32 8.46 -8.10 3.43
N GLY A 33 8.44 -8.74 4.60
CA GLY A 33 7.25 -9.40 5.12
C GLY A 33 6.73 -10.47 4.17
N THR A 34 5.42 -10.47 3.91
CA THR A 34 4.78 -11.50 3.07
C THR A 34 5.21 -11.44 1.60
N LEU A 35 5.89 -10.39 1.14
CA LEU A 35 6.50 -10.35 -0.20
C LEU A 35 7.56 -11.46 -0.38
N ASN A 36 8.15 -11.96 0.72
CA ASN A 36 9.04 -13.12 0.70
C ASN A 36 8.38 -14.40 0.16
N TYR A 37 7.05 -14.47 0.10
CA TYR A 37 6.35 -15.58 -0.56
C TYR A 37 6.42 -15.54 -2.08
N ILE A 38 6.83 -14.42 -2.69
CA ILE A 38 6.95 -14.24 -4.14
C ILE A 38 8.36 -14.69 -4.57
N SER A 39 8.57 -16.01 -4.59
CA SER A 39 9.84 -16.61 -5.02
C SER A 39 10.03 -16.58 -6.54
N ASP A 40 11.27 -16.77 -7.00
CA ASP A 40 11.59 -16.86 -8.42
C ASP A 40 10.86 -18.02 -9.11
N ALA A 41 10.64 -19.13 -8.41
CA ALA A 41 9.81 -20.22 -8.91
C ALA A 41 8.36 -19.76 -9.17
N LYS A 42 7.72 -19.09 -8.20
CA LYS A 42 6.37 -18.56 -8.38
C LYS A 42 6.28 -17.50 -9.48
N ARG A 43 7.31 -16.66 -9.62
CA ARG A 43 7.38 -15.68 -10.72
C ARG A 43 7.42 -16.38 -12.07
N ARG A 44 8.25 -17.42 -12.23
CA ARG A 44 8.29 -18.23 -13.45
C ARG A 44 6.97 -18.94 -13.73
N ASP A 45 6.36 -19.56 -12.72
CA ASP A 45 5.07 -20.22 -12.86
C ASP A 45 3.99 -19.23 -13.31
N ALA A 46 3.99 -18.02 -12.74
CA ALA A 46 3.04 -16.97 -13.07
C ALA A 46 3.13 -16.53 -14.55
N LEU A 47 4.33 -16.49 -15.13
CA LEU A 47 4.51 -16.18 -16.55
C LEU A 47 3.79 -17.18 -17.47
N GLY A 48 3.66 -18.44 -17.06
CA GLY A 48 2.95 -19.48 -17.80
C GLY A 48 1.44 -19.21 -17.99
N PHE A 49 0.83 -18.36 -17.14
CA PHE A 49 -0.59 -18.01 -17.29
C PHE A 49 -0.87 -16.99 -18.39
N ALA A 50 0.14 -16.22 -18.82
CA ALA A 50 -0.01 -15.20 -19.86
C ALA A 50 -0.09 -15.85 -21.26
N THR A 51 -1.28 -16.30 -21.65
CA THR A 51 -1.50 -17.08 -22.88
C THR A 51 -2.19 -16.30 -24.00
N SER A 52 -3.08 -15.37 -23.68
CA SER A 52 -3.87 -14.62 -24.69
C SER A 52 -3.24 -13.32 -25.17
N GLY A 53 -2.22 -12.82 -24.44
CA GLY A 53 -1.65 -11.48 -24.67
C GLY A 53 -2.59 -10.32 -24.31
N THR A 54 -3.76 -10.60 -23.71
CA THR A 54 -4.69 -9.56 -23.27
C THR A 54 -4.17 -8.86 -22.03
N VAL A 55 -4.09 -7.53 -22.07
CA VAL A 55 -3.71 -6.70 -20.93
C VAL A 55 -4.95 -5.94 -20.44
N LEU A 56 -5.25 -6.06 -19.15
CA LEU A 56 -6.33 -5.33 -18.49
C LEU A 56 -5.71 -4.43 -17.41
N SER A 57 -6.00 -3.13 -17.48
CA SER A 57 -5.61 -2.21 -16.42
C SER A 57 -6.48 -2.46 -15.19
N LEU A 58 -5.82 -2.69 -14.04
CA LEU A 58 -6.47 -2.69 -12.71
C LEU A 58 -6.35 -1.33 -12.01
N ALA A 59 -5.69 -0.36 -12.65
CA ALA A 59 -5.56 0.98 -12.13
C ALA A 59 -6.86 1.76 -12.35
N TRP A 60 -7.30 2.45 -11.30
CA TRP A 60 -8.34 3.45 -11.44
C TRP A 60 -7.77 4.66 -12.22
N PRO A 61 -8.51 5.21 -13.20
CA PRO A 61 -8.05 6.39 -13.91
C PRO A 61 -7.82 7.57 -12.97
N ILE A 62 -6.64 8.19 -13.07
CA ILE A 62 -6.33 9.43 -12.36
C ILE A 62 -7.04 10.56 -13.08
N THR A 63 -7.94 11.27 -12.40
CA THR A 63 -8.64 12.41 -12.97
C THR A 63 -8.12 13.73 -12.38
N PRO A 64 -7.96 14.79 -13.20
CA PRO A 64 -7.48 16.09 -12.73
C PRO A 64 -8.51 16.83 -11.88
N HIS A 65 -9.78 16.41 -11.93
CA HIS A 65 -10.87 17.00 -11.15
C HIS A 65 -11.34 16.03 -10.08
N ALA A 66 -11.79 16.58 -8.95
CA ALA A 66 -12.42 15.82 -7.91
C ALA A 66 -13.68 15.10 -8.44
N THR A 67 -13.89 13.88 -7.98
CA THR A 67 -15.09 13.08 -8.23
C THR A 67 -15.68 12.63 -6.90
N PRO A 68 -16.94 12.18 -6.83
CA PRO A 68 -17.49 11.61 -5.58
C PRO A 68 -16.66 10.45 -5.00
N ARG A 69 -15.87 9.77 -5.84
CA ARG A 69 -15.02 8.64 -5.46
C ARG A 69 -13.55 9.03 -5.25
N GLN A 70 -13.17 10.22 -5.71
CA GLN A 70 -11.86 10.84 -5.56
C GLN A 70 -12.08 12.30 -5.15
N PRO A 71 -12.43 12.58 -3.89
CA PRO A 71 -12.85 13.92 -3.47
C PRO A 71 -11.72 14.95 -3.47
N GLY A 72 -10.45 14.52 -3.60
CA GLY A 72 -9.32 15.43 -3.74
C GLY A 72 -8.84 15.55 -5.19
N GLU A 73 -8.42 16.77 -5.53
CA GLU A 73 -7.83 17.08 -6.83
C GLU A 73 -6.37 16.60 -6.88
N VAL A 74 -5.98 16.12 -8.05
CA VAL A 74 -4.59 15.83 -8.38
C VAL A 74 -3.95 17.13 -8.87
N ASP A 75 -2.78 17.50 -8.32
CA ASP A 75 -2.04 18.68 -8.80
C ASP A 75 -1.36 18.36 -10.13
N HIS A 76 -2.07 18.56 -11.23
CA HIS A 76 -1.54 18.37 -12.57
C HIS A 76 -1.20 19.71 -13.22
N ARG A 77 0.09 19.98 -13.41
CA ARG A 77 0.59 21.23 -14.02
C ARG A 77 1.38 20.92 -15.30
N MET A 78 0.93 21.49 -16.40
CA MET A 78 1.62 21.39 -17.70
C MET A 78 2.61 22.53 -17.90
N PHE A 79 3.79 22.23 -18.44
CA PHE A 79 4.85 23.18 -18.79
C PHE A 79 5.19 23.04 -20.29
N PRO A 80 4.36 23.60 -21.19
CA PRO A 80 4.61 23.52 -22.63
C PRO A 80 5.70 24.50 -23.10
N SER A 81 6.43 24.12 -24.13
CA SER A 81 7.35 24.95 -24.90
C SER A 81 7.12 24.76 -26.41
N PRO A 82 7.72 25.57 -27.30
CA PRO A 82 7.60 25.38 -28.75
C PRO A 82 8.10 24.01 -29.26
N MET A 83 8.90 23.27 -28.47
CA MET A 83 9.48 21.98 -28.88
C MET A 83 9.21 20.83 -27.89
N SER A 84 8.56 21.07 -26.75
CA SER A 84 8.33 20.07 -25.71
C SER A 84 7.05 20.32 -24.92
N ALA A 85 6.58 19.29 -24.23
CA ALA A 85 5.57 19.41 -23.20
C ALA A 85 6.03 18.57 -22.00
N ASP A 86 6.31 19.25 -20.90
CA ASP A 86 6.65 18.61 -19.62
C ASP A 86 5.47 18.79 -18.66
N ASP A 87 5.43 18.01 -17.58
CA ASP A 87 4.39 18.11 -16.56
C ASP A 87 4.91 17.87 -15.14
N TYR A 88 4.08 18.24 -14.17
CA TYR A 88 4.19 17.86 -12.76
C TYR A 88 2.88 17.22 -12.34
N LEU A 89 2.97 16.10 -11.64
CA LEU A 89 1.84 15.40 -11.05
C LEU A 89 2.03 15.21 -9.54
N GLY A 90 1.29 15.98 -8.75
CA GLY A 90 1.21 15.82 -7.31
C GLY A 90 0.07 14.87 -6.94
N LEU A 91 0.43 13.68 -6.46
CA LEU A 91 -0.51 12.63 -6.09
C LEU A 91 -0.56 12.43 -4.57
N PRO A 92 -1.67 12.79 -3.90
CA PRO A 92 -1.88 12.48 -2.50
C PRO A 92 -2.30 11.00 -2.34
N MET A 93 -1.32 10.09 -2.33
CA MET A 93 -1.51 8.64 -2.57
C MET A 93 -2.56 7.93 -1.71
N HIS A 94 -2.83 8.36 -0.47
CA HIS A 94 -3.87 7.77 0.39
C HIS A 94 -5.27 8.39 0.21
N GLN A 95 -5.43 9.36 -0.69
CA GLN A 95 -6.78 9.82 -1.04
C GLN A 95 -7.58 8.68 -1.68
N GLN A 96 -8.87 8.68 -1.40
CA GLN A 96 -9.81 7.76 -2.03
C GLN A 96 -9.72 7.94 -3.56
N GLY A 97 -9.78 6.83 -4.31
CA GLY A 97 -9.82 6.87 -5.77
C GLY A 97 -8.47 6.76 -6.48
N LEU A 98 -7.35 6.63 -5.76
CA LEU A 98 -6.05 6.30 -6.34
C LEU A 98 -5.69 4.83 -6.08
N THR A 99 -5.38 4.08 -7.13
CA THR A 99 -4.82 2.73 -6.98
C THR A 99 -3.39 2.84 -6.49
N HIS A 100 -3.13 2.35 -5.27
CA HIS A 100 -1.81 2.36 -4.65
C HIS A 100 -1.56 1.06 -3.87
N LEU A 101 -0.32 0.90 -3.41
CA LEU A 101 0.08 -0.14 -2.47
C LEU A 101 0.60 0.54 -1.19
N ASP A 102 0.09 0.09 -0.06
CA ASP A 102 0.59 0.50 1.24
C ASP A 102 1.84 -0.33 1.57
N CYS A 103 2.92 0.36 1.95
CA CYS A 103 4.11 -0.33 2.41
C CYS A 103 3.85 -1.05 3.74
N VAL A 104 4.69 -2.02 4.07
CA VAL A 104 4.58 -2.81 5.31
C VAL A 104 4.70 -1.93 6.57
N SER A 105 5.29 -0.74 6.45
CA SER A 105 5.40 0.27 7.51
C SER A 105 4.28 1.33 7.49
N HIS A 106 3.27 1.22 6.64
CA HIS A 106 2.25 2.25 6.46
C HIS A 106 1.47 2.58 7.75
N VAL A 107 1.16 1.55 8.55
CA VAL A 107 0.42 1.68 9.81
C VAL A 107 1.21 1.00 10.93
N ALA A 108 1.42 1.73 12.02
CA ALA A 108 2.00 1.19 13.23
C ALA A 108 0.94 0.59 14.15
N ALA A 109 1.35 -0.37 14.97
CA ALA A 109 0.59 -0.80 16.13
C ALA A 109 0.47 0.35 17.16
N PRO A 110 -0.45 0.23 18.15
CA PRO A 110 -0.66 1.29 19.16
C PRO A 110 0.60 1.73 19.92
N ASP A 111 1.59 0.85 20.05
CA ASP A 111 2.89 1.11 20.67
C ASP A 111 3.89 1.84 19.76
N GLY A 112 3.50 2.19 18.53
CA GLY A 112 4.31 2.90 17.54
C GLY A 112 5.29 1.99 16.77
N MET A 113 5.18 0.67 16.95
CA MET A 113 6.00 -0.31 16.25
C MET A 113 5.35 -0.73 14.94
N VAL A 114 6.17 -0.92 13.90
CA VAL A 114 5.78 -1.53 12.64
C VAL A 114 6.38 -2.94 12.55
N TYR A 115 6.18 -3.58 11.41
CA TYR A 115 6.68 -4.91 11.12
C TYR A 115 8.12 -5.14 11.58
N ASN A 116 8.31 -6.31 12.18
CA ASN A 116 9.59 -6.83 12.60
C ASN A 116 10.35 -5.94 13.59
N GLY A 117 9.59 -5.31 14.51
CA GLY A 117 10.16 -4.61 15.68
C GLY A 117 10.83 -3.27 15.36
N ARG A 118 10.48 -2.65 14.23
CA ARG A 118 11.00 -1.32 13.86
C ARG A 118 10.07 -0.23 14.39
N ARG A 119 10.62 0.91 14.81
CA ARG A 119 9.79 2.08 15.15
C ARG A 119 9.38 2.79 13.87
N LEU A 120 8.12 3.20 13.77
CA LEU A 120 7.61 3.91 12.59
C LEU A 120 8.52 5.07 12.18
N ARG A 121 8.90 5.93 13.14
CA ARG A 121 9.73 7.11 12.91
C ARG A 121 11.12 6.81 12.30
N ASP A 122 11.62 5.59 12.48
CA ASP A 122 12.95 5.21 11.99
C ASP A 122 12.89 4.69 10.54
N VAL A 123 11.68 4.55 9.96
CA VAL A 123 11.47 3.90 8.65
C VAL A 123 10.54 4.65 7.68
N VAL A 124 10.06 5.85 8.04
CA VAL A 124 9.14 6.65 7.21
C VAL A 124 9.72 7.99 6.75
N THR A 125 10.95 8.31 7.15
CA THR A 125 11.68 9.49 6.67
C THR A 125 12.88 9.05 5.83
N PRO A 126 13.30 9.85 4.83
CA PRO A 126 14.56 9.62 4.12
C PRO A 126 15.78 9.54 5.03
#